data_AF-A0A963HJB4-F1
#
_entry.id   AF-A0A963HJB4-F1
#
_cell.length_a   1.000
_cell.length_b   1.000
_cell.length_c   1.000
_cell.angle_alpha   90.00
_cell.angle_beta   90.00
_cell.angle_gamma   90.00
#
_symmetry.space_group_name_H-M   'P 1'
#
loop_
_entity.id
_entity.type
_entity.pdbx_description
1 polymer ?
#
loop_
_entity_poly.entity_id
_entity_poly.type
_entity_poly.pdbx_seq_one_letter_code
_entity_poly.pdbx_strand_id
1 'polypeptide(L)' 'AVGQACGANPFPLIVPCHRVTSAAGLGGFANAREGWLLEVKRWLLAFEGAL' A
#
# COMPACT_ATOMS: atom_id res chain seq x y z
N ALA A 1 6.84 -12.99 -3.68
CA ALA A 1 7.18 -12.39 -4.98
C ALA A 1 6.69 -10.95 -5.05
N VAL A 2 5.47 -10.65 -5.51
CA VAL A 2 5.02 -9.26 -5.75
C VAL A 2 4.78 -8.45 -4.47
N GLY A 3 4.00 -8.98 -3.52
CA GLY A 3 3.69 -8.24 -2.29
C GLY A 3 4.94 -7.86 -1.47
N GLN A 4 5.94 -8.75 -1.44
CA GLN A 4 7.23 -8.47 -0.79
C GLN A 4 8.04 -7.40 -1.55
N ALA A 5 8.04 -7.43 -2.88
CA ALA A 5 8.68 -6.39 -3.68
C ALA A 5 8.01 -5.01 -3.48
N CYS A 6 6.67 -4.96 -3.49
CA CYS A 6 5.92 -3.74 -3.22
C CYS A 6 6.15 -3.21 -1.79
N GLY A 7 6.29 -4.12 -0.81
CA GLY A 7 6.59 -3.76 0.57
C GLY A 7 8.02 -3.25 0.78
N ALA A 8 8.98 -3.72 -0.02
CA ALA A 8 10.37 -3.28 0.03
C ALA A 8 10.68 -2.06 -0.87
N ASN A 9 9.66 -1.41 -1.45
CA ASN A 9 9.86 -0.27 -2.34
C ASN A 9 10.51 0.92 -1.60
N PRO A 10 11.72 1.36 -2.00
CA PRO A 10 12.41 2.50 -1.37
C PRO A 10 11.84 3.86 -1.79
N PHE A 11 11.02 3.92 -2.85
CA PHE A 11 10.44 5.16 -3.37
C PHE A 11 8.90 5.07 -3.45
N PRO A 12 8.19 5.16 -2.31
CA PRO A 12 6.73 5.24 -2.30
C PRO A 12 6.23 6.44 -3.12
N LEU A 13 4.98 6.38 -3.60
CA LEU A 13 4.31 7.37 -4.45
C LEU A 13 4.83 7.43 -5.90
N ILE A 14 6.15 7.49 -6.11
CA ILE A 14 6.75 7.44 -7.46
C ILE A 14 6.51 6.06 -8.08
N VAL A 15 6.84 5.01 -7.33
CA VAL A 15 6.35 3.66 -7.61
C VAL A 15 5.08 3.48 -6.77
N PRO A 16 3.88 3.41 -7.38
CA PRO A 16 2.61 3.47 -6.66
C PRO A 16 2.25 2.13 -6.00
N CYS A 17 3.12 1.63 -5.11
CA CYS A 17 2.94 0.35 -4.44
C CYS A 17 1.73 0.34 -3.49
N HIS A 18 1.21 1.52 -3.08
CA HIS A 18 -0.05 1.64 -2.35
C HIS A 18 -1.27 1.22 -3.17
N ARG A 19 -1.19 1.22 -4.51
CA ARG A 19 -2.26 0.75 -5.41
C ARG A 19 -2.38 -0.77 -5.49
N VAL A 20 -1.38 -1.50 -4.99
CA VAL A 20 -1.43 -2.97 -4.96
C VAL A 20 -2.21 -3.41 -3.74
N THR A 21 -3.41 -3.95 -3.93
CA THR A 21 -4.30 -4.44 -2.87
C THR A 21 -4.40 -5.97 -2.88
N SER A 22 -4.96 -6.53 -1.80
CA SER A 22 -5.25 -7.96 -1.71
C SER A 22 -6.63 -8.25 -2.27
N ALA A 23 -6.84 -9.44 -2.85
CA ALA A 23 -8.19 -9.89 -3.20
C ALA A 23 -9.12 -10.00 -1.98
N ALA A 24 -8.56 -10.15 -0.77
CA ALA A 24 -9.29 -10.25 0.49
C ALA A 24 -9.36 -8.94 1.29
N GLY A 25 -8.95 -7.80 0.71
CA GLY A 25 -9.00 -6.49 1.37
C GLY A 25 -7.77 -5.62 1.07
N LEU A 26 -7.42 -4.71 1.99
CA LEU A 26 -6.39 -3.70 1.71
C LEU A 26 -4.98 -4.27 1.43
N GLY A 27 -4.62 -5.41 2.04
CA GLY A 27 -3.24 -5.92 2.03
C GLY A 27 -2.30 -5.06 2.91
N GLY A 28 -0.98 -5.24 2.76
CA GLY A 28 0.03 -4.48 3.52
C GLY A 28 0.55 -3.24 2.78
N PHE A 29 1.41 -2.46 3.45
CA PHE A 29 2.11 -1.31 2.88
C PHE A 29 3.49 -1.14 3.52
N ALA A 30 4.54 -0.94 2.71
CA ALA A 30 5.91 -0.75 3.21
C ALA A 30 6.35 -1.82 4.23
N ASN A 31 6.05 -3.09 3.96
CA ASN A 31 6.23 -4.26 4.86
C ASN A 31 5.46 -4.22 6.19
N ALA A 32 4.63 -3.20 6.43
CA ALA A 32 3.72 -3.13 7.55
C ALA A 32 2.34 -3.73 7.21
N ARG A 33 1.68 -4.25 8.24
CA ARG A 33 0.31 -4.80 8.17
C ARG A 33 -0.69 -4.07 9.05
N GLU A 34 -0.24 -3.08 9.81
CA GLU A 34 -1.02 -2.29 10.74
C GLU A 34 -0.30 -0.96 11.05
N GLY A 35 -0.94 -0.11 11.84
CA GLY A 35 -0.39 1.17 12.27
C GLY A 35 -0.37 2.24 11.18
N TRP A 36 0.40 3.29 11.42
CA TRP A 36 0.42 4.52 10.61
C TRP A 36 0.59 4.27 9.10
N LEU A 37 1.49 3.36 8.71
CA LEU A 37 1.73 3.06 7.30
C LEU A 37 0.49 2.51 6.59
N LEU A 38 -0.32 1.71 7.30
CA LEU A 38 -1.54 1.20 6.70
C LEU A 38 -2.61 2.28 6.58
N GLU A 39 -2.68 3.20 7.54
CA GLU A 39 -3.56 4.36 7.47
C GLU A 39 -3.17 5.31 6.33
N VAL A 40 -1.86 5.51 6.09
CA VAL A 40 -1.37 6.24 4.91
C VAL A 40 -1.81 5.59 3.61
N LYS A 41 -1.73 4.25 3.49
CA LYS A 41 -2.22 3.54 2.31
C LYS A 41 -3.72 3.73 2.10
N ARG A 42 -4.52 3.64 3.16
CA ARG A 42 -5.98 3.91 3.09
C ARG A 42 -6.24 5.33 2.62
N TRP A 43 -5.56 6.31 3.23
CA TRP A 43 -5.70 7.71 2.89
C TRP A 43 -5.32 7.99 1.43
N LEU A 44 -4.20 7.44 0.95
CA LEU A 44 -3.76 7.60 -0.43
C LEU A 44 -4.78 7.04 -1.43
N LEU A 45 -5.32 5.85 -1.16
CA LEU A 45 -6.33 5.24 -2.02
C LEU A 45 -7.64 6.05 -2.03
N ALA A 46 -8.09 6.55 -0.87
CA ALA A 46 -9.26 7.41 -0.77
C ALA A 46 -9.06 8.75 -1.49
N PHE A 47 -7.88 9.37 -1.34
CA PHE A 47 -7.50 10.59 -2.04
C PHE A 47 -7.50 10.40 -3.57
N GLU A 48 -7.10 9.22 -4.04
CA GLU A 48 -7.15 8.84 -5.46
C GLU A 48 -8.55 8.40 -5.94
N GLY A 49 -9.56 8.33 -5.07
CA GLY A 49 -10.91 7.85 -5.39
C GLY A 49 -11.00 6.35 -5.68
N ALA A 50 -10.00 5.57 -5.24
CA ALA A 50 -9.91 4.12 -5.41
C ALA A 50 -10.48 3.34 -4.20
N LEU A 51 -10.93 4.05 -3.16
CA LEU A 51 -11.52 3.49 -1.95
C LEU A 51 -12.67 4.37 -1.44
#